data_AF-A0A7V2L9X5-F1
#
_entry.id   AF-A0A7V2L9X5-F1
#
_cell.length_a   1.000
_cell.length_b   1.000
_cell.length_c   1.000
_cell.angle_alpha   90.00
_cell.angle_beta   90.00
_cell.angle_gamma   90.00
#
_symmetry.space_group_name_H-M   'P 1'
#
loop_
_entity.id
_entity.type
_entity.pdbx_description
1 polymer ?
#
loop_
_entity_poly.entity_id
_entity_poly.type
_entity_poly.pdbx_seq_one_letter_code
_entity_poly.pdbx_strand_id
1 'polypeptide(L)'
;MKILCNRMTFLLTLLFVMVGVVSCSTDQSPTALAPTSIPLPSATRIQPTQTPEGNAPGIINLEDQSISDGERFPKLKLEEFVTDEDHTAEEIDWDISGNDELEVVFVSGNLYVTLPHAEWTGSETLRFEVCDPEDLCDAKEVVFTVRAENDAPVVNIFGQIIMPGETFAEIDLDEVVHDEDNEFDELTFNVNGEVDLSVTFDEEVVSIELPEAEWIGKETIHFEACDPEGACGSSEASFWVMERTEAQVEVTYIGNAGFMITVGDKKILIDALYEGNPIPREVADLLETAQPPFDDVDLILATHIHYDHFHQDTVISHMENNPGAVFVSSPDVVSLVTQFTHLQDRTIPIQIRHRVGEKFRLVVDGIGVEALFLDHGGGTLNLGYIITVEGRRLFHTGDMDPDSVSVSQLERLGLPDKQIDIAFVAHFMLITEDQHAHVLRGIQAKYIVPMHYQFTYPVPDYDLMESYFPDAIVFHESMESWVLTSSSSP
;
A
#
# COMPACT_ATOMS: atom_id res chain seq x y z
N MET A 1 -30.61 -39.34 -42.02
CA MET A 1 -30.08 -40.73 -42.09
C MET A 1 -29.28 -40.99 -40.81
N LYS A 2 -29.19 -42.25 -40.34
CA LYS A 2 -28.35 -42.77 -39.23
C LYS A 2 -26.97 -42.05 -39.08
N ILE A 3 -26.28 -41.90 -37.92
CA ILE A 3 -26.35 -42.55 -36.58
C ILE A 3 -25.39 -41.86 -35.55
N LEU A 4 -25.70 -41.87 -34.23
CA LEU A 4 -24.82 -41.78 -33.00
C LEU A 4 -23.80 -40.61 -32.82
N CYS A 5 -23.25 -40.26 -31.63
CA CYS A 5 -23.38 -40.69 -30.21
C CYS A 5 -22.87 -39.58 -29.24
N ASN A 6 -23.30 -39.55 -27.95
CA ASN A 6 -22.63 -39.04 -26.72
C ASN A 6 -21.87 -37.67 -26.73
N ARG A 7 -21.71 -36.86 -25.68
CA ARG A 7 -22.00 -36.82 -24.22
C ARG A 7 -21.81 -35.32 -23.80
N MET A 8 -22.23 -34.79 -22.64
CA MET A 8 -23.02 -35.26 -21.48
C MET A 8 -23.81 -34.05 -20.90
N THR A 9 -24.43 -34.16 -19.74
CA THR A 9 -25.36 -33.17 -19.16
C THR A 9 -24.78 -32.42 -17.94
N PHE A 10 -25.15 -31.15 -17.73
CA PHE A 10 -25.63 -30.63 -16.44
C PHE A 10 -26.42 -29.30 -16.63
N LEU A 11 -27.52 -29.13 -15.87
CA LEU A 11 -28.47 -27.99 -15.86
C LEU A 11 -29.01 -27.97 -14.41
N LEU A 12 -28.89 -26.96 -13.55
CA LEU A 12 -29.23 -25.52 -13.56
C LEU A 12 -30.75 -25.20 -13.44
N THR A 13 -31.10 -24.37 -12.44
CA THR A 13 -32.28 -23.44 -12.36
C THR A 13 -33.72 -24.01 -12.32
N LEU A 14 -34.76 -23.36 -11.75
CA LEU A 14 -34.89 -22.24 -10.77
C LEU A 14 -36.31 -22.25 -10.13
N LEU A 15 -36.45 -21.51 -9.03
CA LEU A 15 -37.64 -20.88 -8.40
C LEU A 15 -38.84 -20.49 -9.31
N PHE A 16 -40.07 -20.49 -8.77
CA PHE A 16 -41.04 -19.38 -8.93
C PHE A 16 -42.20 -19.42 -7.89
N VAL A 17 -42.78 -18.26 -7.56
CA VAL A 17 -43.81 -18.01 -6.53
C VAL A 17 -44.94 -17.15 -7.11
N MET A 18 -46.22 -17.36 -6.70
CA MET A 18 -47.20 -16.29 -6.29
C MET A 18 -48.69 -16.76 -6.20
N VAL A 19 -49.38 -16.31 -5.12
CA VAL A 19 -50.74 -15.69 -5.00
C VAL A 19 -51.97 -16.39 -5.67
N GLY A 20 -53.19 -16.47 -5.10
CA GLY A 20 -53.74 -16.09 -3.78
C GLY A 20 -55.29 -15.91 -3.77
N VAL A 21 -55.90 -15.84 -2.55
CA VAL A 21 -57.21 -15.21 -2.18
C VAL A 21 -58.58 -15.91 -2.44
N VAL A 22 -59.13 -16.53 -1.36
CA VAL A 22 -60.48 -16.41 -0.72
C VAL A 22 -61.82 -16.41 -1.52
N SER A 23 -62.76 -17.30 -1.15
CA SER A 23 -64.16 -16.96 -0.74
C SER A 23 -64.93 -18.13 -0.05
N CYS A 24 -66.04 -17.82 0.65
CA CYS A 24 -66.80 -18.72 1.56
C CYS A 24 -67.97 -19.51 0.91
N SER A 25 -68.48 -20.58 1.56
CA SER A 25 -69.90 -20.72 2.01
C SER A 25 -70.30 -22.09 2.65
N THR A 26 -70.98 -22.03 3.82
CA THR A 26 -72.09 -22.88 4.35
C THR A 26 -72.10 -24.43 4.42
N ASP A 27 -72.11 -24.92 5.68
CA ASP A 27 -73.21 -25.68 6.36
C ASP A 27 -73.54 -27.16 6.02
N GLN A 28 -73.36 -28.09 7.01
CA GLN A 28 -74.46 -28.86 7.65
C GLN A 28 -74.01 -29.82 8.80
N SER A 29 -74.43 -29.48 10.02
CA SER A 29 -75.10 -30.29 11.09
C SER A 29 -74.71 -31.74 11.50
N PRO A 30 -75.02 -32.19 12.76
CA PRO A 30 -74.20 -33.19 13.49
C PRO A 30 -74.95 -34.42 14.05
N THR A 31 -74.20 -35.34 14.69
CA THR A 31 -74.73 -36.33 15.66
C THR A 31 -73.74 -36.62 16.80
N ALA A 32 -74.25 -36.82 18.02
CA ALA A 32 -73.47 -37.00 19.25
C ALA A 32 -73.65 -38.42 19.84
N LEU A 33 -72.81 -38.81 20.83
CA LEU A 33 -73.16 -39.76 21.90
C LEU A 33 -72.21 -39.64 23.12
N ALA A 34 -72.62 -40.24 24.25
CA ALA A 34 -72.27 -39.83 25.62
C ALA A 34 -71.06 -40.56 26.29
N PRO A 35 -70.52 -40.05 27.42
CA PRO A 35 -69.43 -40.68 28.18
C PRO A 35 -69.90 -41.52 29.39
N THR A 36 -69.06 -42.46 29.83
CA THR A 36 -69.12 -43.17 31.13
C THR A 36 -67.71 -43.40 31.71
N SER A 37 -67.61 -43.68 33.01
CA SER A 37 -66.46 -43.31 33.87
C SER A 37 -65.96 -44.43 34.81
N ILE A 38 -64.88 -44.14 35.58
CA ILE A 38 -64.32 -44.86 36.78
C ILE A 38 -63.33 -46.02 36.45
N PRO A 39 -62.27 -46.35 37.24
CA PRO A 39 -61.79 -45.85 38.56
C PRO A 39 -60.30 -45.38 38.65
N LEU A 40 -59.92 -44.86 39.84
CA LEU A 40 -58.54 -44.63 40.34
C LEU A 40 -57.89 -45.88 40.98
N PRO A 41 -56.56 -46.04 40.95
CA PRO A 41 -55.80 -46.98 41.79
C PRO A 41 -55.10 -46.32 43.00
N SER A 42 -54.65 -47.16 43.94
CA SER A 42 -54.18 -46.79 45.29
C SER A 42 -52.77 -46.16 45.39
N ALA A 43 -52.53 -45.47 46.50
CA ALA A 43 -51.25 -44.85 46.85
C ALA A 43 -50.15 -45.86 47.22
N THR A 44 -48.93 -45.61 46.73
CA THR A 44 -47.68 -46.27 47.15
C THR A 44 -46.91 -45.35 48.09
N ARG A 45 -46.33 -45.91 49.16
CA ARG A 45 -45.55 -45.18 50.15
C ARG A 45 -44.15 -44.87 49.60
N ILE A 46 -43.89 -43.61 49.27
CA ILE A 46 -42.54 -43.12 48.95
C ILE A 46 -41.75 -43.06 50.26
N GLN A 47 -40.56 -43.66 50.32
CA GLN A 47 -39.60 -43.36 51.39
C GLN A 47 -38.99 -41.99 51.11
N PRO A 48 -38.80 -41.11 52.10
CA PRO A 48 -38.05 -39.89 51.87
C PRO A 48 -36.65 -40.27 51.40
N THR A 49 -36.28 -39.80 50.21
CA THR A 49 -34.87 -39.63 49.84
C THR A 49 -34.24 -38.78 50.92
N GLN A 50 -33.13 -39.22 51.50
CA GLN A 50 -32.28 -38.31 52.25
C GLN A 50 -31.74 -37.33 51.21
N THR A 51 -31.94 -36.03 51.43
CA THR A 51 -31.07 -35.02 50.82
C THR A 51 -29.65 -35.31 51.30
N PRO A 52 -28.61 -35.21 50.45
CA PRO A 52 -27.24 -35.19 50.95
C PRO A 52 -27.13 -34.10 52.04
N GLU A 53 -26.45 -34.42 53.14
CA GLU A 53 -26.05 -33.44 54.15
C GLU A 53 -24.69 -32.90 53.72
N GLY A 54 -24.68 -31.74 53.08
CA GLY A 54 -23.49 -31.03 52.58
C GLY A 54 -23.88 -29.67 51.99
N ASN A 55 -22.92 -28.75 51.89
CA ASN A 55 -23.04 -27.50 51.16
C ASN A 55 -22.52 -27.65 49.72
N ALA A 56 -23.02 -26.86 48.78
CA ALA A 56 -22.41 -26.78 47.45
C ALA A 56 -21.13 -25.93 47.50
N PRO A 57 -20.09 -26.27 46.71
CA PRO A 57 -18.91 -25.42 46.56
C PRO A 57 -19.31 -24.09 45.90
N GLY A 58 -18.51 -23.04 46.08
CA GLY A 58 -18.77 -21.72 45.51
C GLY A 58 -17.54 -21.13 44.82
N ILE A 59 -17.77 -20.47 43.67
CA ILE A 59 -16.71 -19.78 42.93
C ILE A 59 -16.53 -18.34 43.46
N ILE A 60 -15.32 -18.01 43.91
CA ILE A 60 -14.97 -16.72 44.52
C ILE A 60 -13.85 -16.02 43.76
N ASN A 61 -13.97 -14.69 43.58
CA ASN A 61 -12.94 -13.78 43.03
C ASN A 61 -12.41 -14.12 41.61
N LEU A 62 -13.05 -15.02 40.87
CA LEU A 62 -12.72 -15.32 39.47
C LEU A 62 -13.39 -14.28 38.56
N GLU A 63 -12.71 -13.18 38.27
CA GLU A 63 -13.27 -12.06 37.49
C GLU A 63 -12.85 -12.10 36.00
N ASP A 64 -13.55 -11.33 35.17
CA ASP A 64 -13.29 -11.21 33.73
C ASP A 64 -11.81 -10.90 33.42
N GLN A 65 -11.30 -11.48 32.33
CA GLN A 65 -9.93 -11.33 31.87
C GLN A 65 -9.90 -10.49 30.59
N SER A 66 -8.95 -9.56 30.49
CA SER A 66 -8.74 -8.75 29.28
C SER A 66 -7.24 -8.56 29.04
N ILE A 67 -6.81 -8.69 27.79
CA ILE A 67 -5.45 -8.43 27.30
C ILE A 67 -5.50 -7.63 25.98
N SER A 68 -4.38 -7.04 25.56
CA SER A 68 -4.19 -6.56 24.18
C SER A 68 -3.88 -7.73 23.23
N ASP A 69 -3.99 -7.49 21.92
CA ASP A 69 -3.49 -8.42 20.91
C ASP A 69 -1.97 -8.66 21.05
N GLY A 70 -1.50 -9.83 20.61
CA GLY A 70 -0.12 -10.29 20.79
C GLY A 70 0.29 -10.65 22.24
N GLU A 71 -0.49 -10.26 23.26
CA GLU A 71 -0.28 -10.66 24.65
C GLU A 71 -0.74 -12.11 24.94
N ARG A 72 -0.69 -12.54 26.20
CA ARG A 72 -1.15 -13.86 26.65
C ARG A 72 -1.90 -13.75 27.97
N PHE A 73 -3.03 -14.43 28.08
CA PHE A 73 -3.75 -14.52 29.35
C PHE A 73 -2.85 -15.09 30.45
N PRO A 74 -2.92 -14.54 31.68
CA PRO A 74 -2.19 -15.10 32.80
C PRO A 74 -2.73 -16.50 33.13
N LYS A 75 -1.84 -17.42 33.51
CA LYS A 75 -2.28 -18.72 34.04
C LYS A 75 -3.14 -18.50 35.29
N LEU A 76 -4.27 -19.19 35.40
CA LEU A 76 -5.15 -19.11 36.57
C LEU A 76 -5.03 -20.40 37.38
N LYS A 77 -4.80 -20.29 38.69
CA LYS A 77 -4.77 -21.45 39.59
C LYS A 77 -6.14 -21.64 40.21
N LEU A 78 -6.97 -22.51 39.62
CA LEU A 78 -8.40 -22.63 39.93
C LEU A 78 -8.69 -23.00 41.40
N GLU A 79 -7.78 -23.76 42.03
CA GLU A 79 -7.80 -24.04 43.48
C GLU A 79 -7.89 -22.78 44.37
N GLU A 80 -7.47 -21.61 43.90
CA GLU A 80 -7.52 -20.34 44.65
C GLU A 80 -8.85 -19.58 44.49
N PHE A 81 -9.72 -20.05 43.61
CA PHE A 81 -11.00 -19.44 43.25
C PHE A 81 -12.22 -20.27 43.64
N VAL A 82 -12.04 -21.37 44.40
CA VAL A 82 -13.13 -22.19 44.94
C VAL A 82 -13.07 -22.22 46.47
N THR A 83 -14.24 -22.25 47.09
CA THR A 83 -14.40 -22.50 48.53
C THR A 83 -15.52 -23.50 48.75
N ASP A 84 -15.35 -24.35 49.75
CA ASP A 84 -16.41 -25.24 50.24
C ASP A 84 -16.32 -25.34 51.77
N GLU A 85 -17.43 -25.66 52.45
CA GLU A 85 -17.44 -25.83 53.91
C GLU A 85 -17.06 -27.27 54.36
N ASP A 86 -17.26 -28.25 53.48
CA ASP A 86 -17.23 -29.68 53.79
C ASP A 86 -16.02 -30.40 53.13
N HIS A 87 -15.50 -29.89 52.00
CA HIS A 87 -14.45 -30.47 51.16
C HIS A 87 -13.21 -29.57 50.96
N THR A 88 -12.07 -30.16 50.58
CA THR A 88 -10.89 -29.36 50.15
C THR A 88 -10.94 -29.01 48.66
N ALA A 89 -10.23 -27.97 48.23
CA ALA A 89 -10.23 -27.52 46.84
C ALA A 89 -9.71 -28.58 45.84
N GLU A 90 -8.94 -29.57 46.33
CA GLU A 90 -8.46 -30.72 45.55
C GLU A 90 -9.49 -31.86 45.42
N GLU A 91 -10.60 -31.80 46.17
CA GLU A 91 -11.72 -32.75 46.14
C GLU A 91 -12.89 -32.26 45.28
N ILE A 92 -12.86 -31.00 44.84
CA ILE A 92 -13.87 -30.39 43.95
C ILE A 92 -13.49 -30.63 42.48
N ASP A 93 -14.44 -31.15 41.70
CA ASP A 93 -14.30 -31.32 40.25
C ASP A 93 -14.63 -30.02 39.50
N TRP A 94 -13.95 -29.79 38.38
CA TRP A 94 -14.12 -28.60 37.54
C TRP A 94 -14.50 -28.99 36.11
N ASP A 95 -15.66 -28.54 35.65
CA ASP A 95 -16.02 -28.54 34.24
C ASP A 95 -15.93 -27.12 33.67
N ILE A 96 -15.40 -27.00 32.44
CA ILE A 96 -15.13 -25.72 31.80
C ILE A 96 -15.58 -25.81 30.35
N SER A 97 -16.46 -24.89 29.96
CA SER A 97 -17.13 -24.89 28.65
C SER A 97 -17.37 -23.47 28.15
N GLY A 98 -17.91 -23.32 26.94
CA GLY A 98 -18.14 -22.01 26.32
C GLY A 98 -16.94 -21.45 25.55
N ASN A 99 -15.88 -22.25 25.38
CA ASN A 99 -14.80 -21.95 24.44
C ASN A 99 -15.14 -22.51 23.06
N ASP A 100 -15.46 -21.64 22.10
CA ASP A 100 -15.74 -22.02 20.71
C ASP A 100 -14.46 -21.88 19.85
N GLU A 101 -13.64 -20.87 20.13
CA GLU A 101 -12.38 -20.54 19.46
C GLU A 101 -11.15 -20.56 20.39
N LEU A 102 -11.26 -20.17 21.67
CA LEU A 102 -10.13 -20.22 22.60
C LEU A 102 -9.75 -21.68 22.93
N GLU A 103 -8.45 -21.99 22.93
CA GLU A 103 -7.96 -23.27 23.42
C GLU A 103 -7.82 -23.20 24.95
N VAL A 104 -8.60 -24.03 25.65
CA VAL A 104 -8.63 -24.09 27.11
C VAL A 104 -8.05 -25.43 27.59
N VAL A 105 -6.99 -25.37 28.39
CA VAL A 105 -6.32 -26.54 28.96
C VAL A 105 -6.28 -26.43 30.48
N PHE A 106 -7.05 -27.29 31.15
CA PHE A 106 -6.99 -27.46 32.60
C PHE A 106 -6.13 -28.68 32.96
N VAL A 107 -5.07 -28.47 33.74
CA VAL A 107 -4.19 -29.55 34.19
C VAL A 107 -3.57 -29.25 35.55
N SER A 108 -3.70 -30.18 36.49
CA SER A 108 -3.13 -30.09 37.84
C SER A 108 -3.44 -28.76 38.53
N GLY A 109 -4.73 -28.38 38.61
CA GLY A 109 -5.19 -27.17 39.27
C GLY A 109 -4.88 -25.85 38.56
N ASN A 110 -4.25 -25.89 37.37
CA ASN A 110 -3.90 -24.71 36.58
C ASN A 110 -4.68 -24.69 35.27
N LEU A 111 -5.32 -23.56 34.98
CA LEU A 111 -5.92 -23.23 33.70
C LEU A 111 -4.93 -22.46 32.82
N TYR A 112 -4.86 -22.87 31.56
CA TYR A 112 -4.22 -22.13 30.48
C TYR A 112 -5.29 -21.83 29.44
N VAL A 113 -5.38 -20.56 29.04
CA VAL A 113 -6.25 -20.10 27.95
C VAL A 113 -5.34 -19.51 26.87
N THR A 114 -5.44 -20.01 25.65
CA THR A 114 -4.58 -19.66 24.52
C THR A 114 -5.39 -19.29 23.29
N LEU A 115 -4.90 -18.29 22.55
CA LEU A 115 -5.54 -17.77 21.35
C LEU A 115 -5.44 -18.77 20.19
N PRO A 116 -6.44 -18.86 19.29
CA PRO A 116 -6.42 -19.78 18.14
C PRO A 116 -5.34 -19.43 17.11
N HIS A 117 -5.00 -18.14 16.99
CA HIS A 117 -3.86 -17.61 16.25
C HIS A 117 -3.35 -16.34 16.95
N ALA A 118 -2.25 -15.76 16.46
CA ALA A 118 -1.66 -14.58 17.07
C ALA A 118 -2.62 -13.37 17.00
N GLU A 119 -3.06 -12.98 15.79
CA GLU A 119 -3.99 -11.83 15.55
C GLU A 119 -5.48 -12.13 15.92
N TRP A 120 -5.77 -12.82 17.03
CA TRP A 120 -7.17 -13.09 17.41
C TRP A 120 -7.71 -11.99 18.32
N THR A 121 -8.56 -11.13 17.77
CA THR A 121 -9.31 -10.12 18.52
C THR A 121 -10.74 -10.57 18.76
N GLY A 122 -11.28 -10.40 19.97
CA GLY A 122 -12.66 -10.81 20.27
C GLY A 122 -12.90 -11.07 21.74
N SER A 123 -14.05 -11.69 22.06
CA SER A 123 -14.37 -12.10 23.42
C SER A 123 -15.19 -13.38 23.48
N GLU A 124 -14.81 -14.30 24.36
CA GLU A 124 -15.60 -15.49 24.70
C GLU A 124 -16.04 -15.48 26.16
N THR A 125 -17.20 -16.07 26.44
CA THR A 125 -17.70 -16.25 27.81
C THR A 125 -17.47 -17.70 28.24
N LEU A 126 -16.44 -17.93 29.04
CA LEU A 126 -16.16 -19.24 29.60
C LEU A 126 -17.06 -19.49 30.81
N ARG A 127 -17.77 -20.62 30.78
CA ARG A 127 -18.57 -21.14 31.89
C ARG A 127 -17.72 -22.11 32.71
N PHE A 128 -17.56 -21.79 33.98
CA PHE A 128 -16.93 -22.63 35.00
C PHE A 128 -18.02 -23.24 35.88
N GLU A 129 -18.06 -24.57 35.98
CA GLU A 129 -18.93 -25.32 36.88
C GLU A 129 -18.06 -26.11 37.86
N VAL A 130 -18.39 -26.03 39.15
CA VAL A 130 -17.68 -26.72 40.23
C VAL A 130 -18.66 -27.64 40.95
N CYS A 131 -18.27 -28.90 41.18
CA CYS A 131 -19.11 -29.90 41.85
C CYS A 131 -18.35 -30.63 42.96
N ASP A 132 -19.01 -30.87 44.09
CA ASP A 132 -18.48 -31.68 45.19
C ASP A 132 -18.69 -33.21 44.97
N PRO A 133 -18.12 -34.08 45.82
CA PRO A 133 -18.35 -35.52 45.77
C PRO A 133 -19.80 -35.98 46.04
N GLU A 134 -20.70 -35.07 46.43
CA GLU A 134 -22.11 -35.28 46.73
C GLU A 134 -23.03 -34.88 45.55
N ASP A 135 -22.46 -34.53 44.40
CA ASP A 135 -23.11 -34.01 43.18
C ASP A 135 -23.84 -32.65 43.40
N LEU A 136 -23.41 -31.83 44.37
CA LEU A 136 -23.85 -30.44 44.55
C LEU A 136 -22.90 -29.52 43.78
N CYS A 137 -23.46 -28.62 42.96
CA CYS A 137 -22.67 -27.76 42.08
C CYS A 137 -23.07 -26.28 42.14
N ASP A 138 -22.09 -25.41 41.87
CA ASP A 138 -22.25 -23.98 41.57
C ASP A 138 -21.53 -23.65 40.26
N ALA A 139 -21.83 -22.50 39.65
CA ALA A 139 -21.20 -22.11 38.39
C ALA A 139 -21.17 -20.59 38.14
N LYS A 140 -20.09 -20.13 37.52
CA LYS A 140 -19.84 -18.73 37.15
C LYS A 140 -19.47 -18.62 35.67
N GLU A 141 -19.96 -17.57 35.03
CA GLU A 141 -19.53 -17.15 33.70
C GLU A 141 -18.48 -16.04 33.83
N VAL A 142 -17.45 -16.10 32.99
CA VAL A 142 -16.30 -15.20 33.00
C VAL A 142 -15.94 -14.84 31.56
N VAL A 143 -15.86 -13.57 31.25
CA VAL A 143 -15.53 -13.09 29.90
C VAL A 143 -14.00 -13.01 29.74
N PHE A 144 -13.48 -13.60 28.66
CA PHE A 144 -12.09 -13.48 28.22
C PHE A 144 -12.07 -12.63 26.97
N THR A 145 -11.42 -11.46 27.01
CA THR A 145 -11.37 -10.48 25.92
C THR A 145 -9.94 -10.25 25.44
N VAL A 146 -9.74 -10.27 24.13
CA VAL A 146 -8.55 -9.72 23.46
C VAL A 146 -8.98 -8.49 22.67
N ARG A 147 -8.35 -7.36 22.93
CA ARG A 147 -8.60 -6.10 22.23
C ARG A 147 -7.56 -5.93 21.14
N ALA A 148 -7.98 -5.48 19.96
CA ALA A 148 -7.04 -4.85 19.03
C ALA A 148 -6.28 -3.72 19.77
N GLU A 149 -5.00 -3.57 19.46
CA GLU A 149 -4.35 -2.28 19.69
C GLU A 149 -4.77 -1.35 18.55
N ASN A 150 -4.95 -0.06 18.84
CA ASN A 150 -5.36 0.92 17.84
C ASN A 150 -4.12 1.45 17.13
N ASP A 151 -3.98 1.14 15.84
CA ASP A 151 -2.98 1.77 14.99
C ASP A 151 -3.37 3.23 14.68
N ALA A 152 -2.47 4.00 14.06
CA ALA A 152 -2.72 5.41 13.76
C ALA A 152 -2.78 5.62 12.24
N PRO A 153 -3.64 6.53 11.73
CA PRO A 153 -3.82 6.70 10.30
C PRO A 153 -2.50 7.06 9.58
N VAL A 154 -2.14 6.29 8.56
CA VAL A 154 -0.95 6.55 7.76
C VAL A 154 -1.27 7.57 6.67
N VAL A 155 -0.76 8.80 6.82
CA VAL A 155 -0.95 9.91 5.88
C VAL A 155 0.28 10.05 4.97
N ASN A 156 0.12 9.80 3.67
CA ASN A 156 1.19 9.87 2.66
C ASN A 156 0.95 10.97 1.61
N ILE A 157 0.64 12.20 2.05
CA ILE A 157 0.39 13.31 1.13
C ILE A 157 1.72 13.93 0.71
N PHE A 158 1.97 13.96 -0.61
CA PHE A 158 3.22 14.46 -1.18
C PHE A 158 3.04 15.83 -1.86
N GLY A 159 4.12 16.62 -1.82
CA GLY A 159 4.17 17.93 -2.47
C GLY A 159 4.16 17.87 -4.01
N GLN A 160 4.03 19.04 -4.65
CA GLN A 160 4.05 19.18 -6.10
C GLN A 160 4.84 20.43 -6.53
N ILE A 161 5.53 20.35 -7.68
CA ILE A 161 6.08 21.54 -8.37
C ILE A 161 5.38 21.71 -9.72
N ILE A 162 4.87 22.92 -9.95
CA ILE A 162 4.26 23.33 -11.22
C ILE A 162 4.97 24.55 -11.81
N MET A 163 4.81 24.74 -13.12
CA MET A 163 5.28 25.94 -13.83
C MET A 163 4.19 27.03 -13.79
N PRO A 164 4.54 28.30 -14.02
CA PRO A 164 3.56 29.40 -14.03
C PRO A 164 2.47 29.19 -15.09
N GLY A 165 1.21 29.42 -14.70
CA GLY A 165 0.03 29.21 -15.55
C GLY A 165 -0.51 27.77 -15.56
N GLU A 166 0.08 26.85 -14.80
CA GLU A 166 -0.50 25.53 -14.52
C GLU A 166 -1.28 25.54 -13.19
N THR A 167 -1.96 24.43 -12.88
CA THR A 167 -2.61 24.18 -11.59
C THR A 167 -1.98 22.95 -10.94
N PHE A 168 -2.02 22.87 -9.61
CA PHE A 168 -1.71 21.63 -8.91
C PHE A 168 -2.72 20.54 -9.31
N ALA A 169 -2.28 19.28 -9.28
CA ALA A 169 -3.21 18.17 -9.40
C ALA A 169 -3.98 18.01 -8.08
N GLU A 170 -5.25 17.66 -8.20
CA GLU A 170 -6.11 17.25 -7.09
C GLU A 170 -5.50 16.00 -6.41
N ILE A 171 -5.72 15.89 -5.09
CA ILE A 171 -5.22 14.80 -4.25
C ILE A 171 -6.44 14.03 -3.76
N ASP A 172 -6.55 12.78 -4.17
CA ASP A 172 -7.58 11.85 -3.70
C ASP A 172 -7.13 11.26 -2.36
N LEU A 173 -7.85 11.54 -1.27
CA LEU A 173 -7.43 11.12 0.07
C LEU A 173 -7.56 9.61 0.29
N ASP A 174 -8.51 8.92 -0.36
CA ASP A 174 -8.66 7.46 -0.32
C ASP A 174 -7.44 6.72 -0.92
N GLU A 175 -6.71 7.37 -1.84
CA GLU A 175 -5.49 6.79 -2.43
C GLU A 175 -4.21 7.05 -1.60
N VAL A 176 -4.22 7.96 -0.64
CA VAL A 176 -3.00 8.40 0.10
C VAL A 176 -3.13 8.40 1.62
N VAL A 177 -4.28 8.02 2.15
CA VAL A 177 -4.56 7.92 3.60
C VAL A 177 -5.18 6.55 3.86
N HIS A 178 -4.61 5.81 4.81
CA HIS A 178 -5.09 4.49 5.16
C HIS A 178 -4.94 4.28 6.66
N ASP A 179 -5.94 3.67 7.28
CA ASP A 179 -5.90 3.19 8.65
C ASP A 179 -6.19 1.68 8.65
N GLU A 180 -5.60 0.91 9.58
CA GLU A 180 -5.81 -0.55 9.62
C GLU A 180 -7.07 -0.96 10.41
N ASP A 181 -7.55 -0.09 11.31
CA ASP A 181 -8.72 -0.32 12.17
C ASP A 181 -10.00 0.37 11.65
N ASN A 182 -9.85 1.52 10.99
CA ASN A 182 -10.97 2.39 10.58
C ASN A 182 -11.10 2.60 9.06
N GLU A 183 -12.35 2.71 8.59
CA GLU A 183 -12.64 3.12 7.21
C GLU A 183 -12.45 4.66 7.06
N PHE A 184 -12.18 5.13 5.83
CA PHE A 184 -11.82 6.54 5.59
C PHE A 184 -12.88 7.55 6.09
N ASP A 185 -14.17 7.22 6.02
CA ASP A 185 -15.26 8.11 6.45
C ASP A 185 -15.42 8.23 7.98
N GLU A 186 -14.69 7.43 8.75
CA GLU A 186 -14.58 7.54 10.21
C GLU A 186 -13.45 8.50 10.65
N LEU A 187 -12.49 8.80 9.77
CA LEU A 187 -11.32 9.61 10.08
C LEU A 187 -11.63 11.12 10.12
N THR A 188 -11.00 11.82 11.07
CA THR A 188 -11.07 13.29 11.18
C THR A 188 -9.84 13.95 10.57
N PHE A 189 -10.05 14.71 9.48
CA PHE A 189 -8.98 15.46 8.81
C PHE A 189 -8.79 16.87 9.36
N ASN A 190 -7.52 17.22 9.61
CA ASN A 190 -7.07 18.58 9.92
C ASN A 190 -6.00 19.01 8.90
N VAL A 191 -6.04 20.27 8.50
CA VAL A 191 -4.99 20.91 7.70
C VAL A 191 -4.57 22.21 8.38
N ASN A 192 -3.27 22.48 8.37
CA ASN A 192 -2.70 23.72 8.86
C ASN A 192 -1.41 24.10 8.12
N GLY A 193 -0.96 25.33 8.32
CA GLY A 193 0.27 25.87 7.71
C GLY A 193 0.01 26.82 6.54
N GLU A 194 -1.26 26.98 6.12
CA GLU A 194 -1.64 27.84 5.00
C GLU A 194 -1.33 29.32 5.28
N VAL A 195 -0.75 30.01 4.29
CA VAL A 195 -0.40 31.44 4.34
C VAL A 195 -0.86 32.18 3.09
N ASP A 196 -0.40 31.76 1.92
CA ASP A 196 -0.74 32.34 0.61
C ASP A 196 -1.60 31.37 -0.22
N LEU A 197 -1.34 30.05 -0.16
CA LEU A 197 -2.19 29.03 -0.80
C LEU A 197 -3.47 28.79 0.00
N SER A 198 -4.52 28.29 -0.66
CA SER A 198 -5.74 27.85 0.01
C SER A 198 -6.11 26.41 -0.32
N VAL A 199 -6.44 25.64 0.72
CA VAL A 199 -6.86 24.24 0.62
C VAL A 199 -8.39 24.17 0.63
N THR A 200 -8.96 23.43 -0.32
CA THR A 200 -10.40 23.17 -0.41
C THR A 200 -10.66 21.67 -0.51
N PHE A 201 -11.81 21.24 0.02
CA PHE A 201 -12.24 19.85 0.07
C PHE A 201 -13.57 19.72 -0.69
N ASP A 202 -13.67 18.74 -1.58
CA ASP A 202 -14.92 18.27 -2.18
C ASP A 202 -15.01 16.76 -1.95
N GLU A 203 -15.83 16.36 -0.97
CA GLU A 203 -15.86 15.00 -0.41
C GLU A 203 -14.45 14.54 0.03
N GLU A 204 -13.87 13.57 -0.66
CA GLU A 204 -12.57 12.94 -0.35
C GLU A 204 -11.41 13.58 -1.15
N VAL A 205 -11.71 14.56 -2.01
CA VAL A 205 -10.75 15.19 -2.92
C VAL A 205 -10.28 16.54 -2.38
N VAL A 206 -8.97 16.68 -2.23
CA VAL A 206 -8.30 17.92 -1.84
C VAL A 206 -7.78 18.68 -3.06
N SER A 207 -8.12 19.97 -3.13
CA SER A 207 -7.60 20.91 -4.11
C SER A 207 -6.74 22.00 -3.44
N ILE A 208 -5.60 22.31 -4.07
CA ILE A 208 -4.69 23.38 -3.64
C ILE A 208 -4.81 24.54 -4.64
N GLU A 209 -5.41 25.64 -4.22
CA GLU A 209 -5.65 26.82 -5.07
C GLU A 209 -4.55 27.88 -4.90
N LEU A 210 -4.20 28.53 -6.02
CA LEU A 210 -3.27 29.67 -6.04
C LEU A 210 -3.99 30.97 -5.69
N PRO A 211 -3.38 31.89 -4.92
CA PRO A 211 -4.00 33.17 -4.56
C PRO A 211 -4.25 34.08 -5.78
N GLU A 212 -3.35 34.02 -6.76
CA GLU A 212 -3.52 34.64 -8.08
C GLU A 212 -2.69 33.90 -9.15
N ALA A 213 -3.08 34.02 -10.42
CA ALA A 213 -2.53 33.22 -11.53
C ALA A 213 -1.04 33.45 -11.84
N GLU A 214 -0.46 34.55 -11.35
CA GLU A 214 0.94 34.94 -11.55
C GLU A 214 1.79 34.74 -10.27
N TRP A 215 1.24 34.08 -9.23
CA TRP A 215 1.96 33.83 -7.98
C TRP A 215 3.14 32.88 -8.21
N ILE A 216 4.34 33.32 -7.82
CA ILE A 216 5.57 32.54 -7.82
C ILE A 216 6.02 32.41 -6.36
N GLY A 217 6.18 31.18 -5.89
CA GLY A 217 6.43 30.94 -4.48
C GLY A 217 6.46 29.46 -4.13
N LYS A 218 6.62 29.20 -2.83
CA LYS A 218 6.50 27.87 -2.26
C LYS A 218 5.89 27.94 -0.87
N GLU A 219 5.11 26.93 -0.54
CA GLU A 219 4.45 26.79 0.75
C GLU A 219 4.49 25.33 1.19
N THR A 220 4.60 25.07 2.49
CA THR A 220 4.58 23.72 3.06
C THR A 220 3.34 23.62 3.94
N ILE A 221 2.45 22.71 3.57
CA ILE A 221 1.16 22.50 4.23
C ILE A 221 1.24 21.19 5.01
N HIS A 222 0.75 21.21 6.24
CA HIS A 222 0.70 20.08 7.14
C HIS A 222 -0.70 19.46 7.12
N PHE A 223 -0.74 18.16 6.85
CA PHE A 223 -1.97 17.35 6.81
C PHE A 223 -1.92 16.34 7.94
N GLU A 224 -2.99 16.25 8.73
CA GLU A 224 -3.14 15.34 9.86
C GLU A 224 -4.48 14.62 9.75
N ALA A 225 -4.47 13.31 9.99
CA ALA A 225 -5.67 12.48 10.11
C ALA A 225 -5.66 11.80 11.47
N CYS A 226 -6.81 11.78 12.14
CA CYS A 226 -7.00 11.10 13.42
C CYS A 226 -8.18 10.12 13.34
N ASP A 227 -8.01 8.96 13.97
CA ASP A 227 -9.07 7.97 14.17
C ASP A 227 -10.08 8.39 15.28
N PRO A 228 -11.21 7.68 15.43
CA PRO A 228 -12.21 7.96 16.48
C PRO A 228 -11.70 7.72 17.91
N GLU A 229 -10.71 6.86 18.08
CA GLU A 229 -10.07 6.44 19.32
C GLU A 229 -9.07 7.50 19.85
N GLY A 230 -8.56 8.35 18.97
CA GLY A 230 -7.72 9.52 19.21
C GLY A 230 -6.23 9.36 18.90
N ALA A 231 -5.79 8.35 18.16
CA ALA A 231 -4.45 8.36 17.56
C ALA A 231 -4.49 9.13 16.23
N CYS A 232 -3.31 9.58 15.77
CA CYS A 232 -3.18 10.47 14.62
C CYS A 232 -1.86 10.24 13.90
N GLY A 233 -1.90 10.28 12.56
CA GLY A 233 -0.71 10.43 11.72
C GLY A 233 -0.75 11.72 10.91
N SER A 234 0.40 12.11 10.37
CA SER A 234 0.53 13.36 9.62
C SER A 234 1.65 13.33 8.58
N SER A 235 1.56 14.24 7.61
CA SER A 235 2.60 14.50 6.60
C SER A 235 2.71 15.99 6.28
N GLU A 236 3.89 16.40 5.79
CA GLU A 236 4.13 17.76 5.31
C GLU A 236 4.37 17.74 3.79
N ALA A 237 3.50 18.39 3.03
CA ALA A 237 3.59 18.47 1.58
C ALA A 237 3.97 19.89 1.13
N SER A 238 5.02 19.99 0.30
CA SER A 238 5.50 21.26 -0.20
C SER A 238 5.03 21.54 -1.63
N PHE A 239 4.28 22.64 -1.81
CA PHE A 239 3.70 23.07 -3.07
C PHE A 239 4.46 24.28 -3.61
N TRP A 240 4.99 24.19 -4.83
CA TRP A 240 5.84 25.20 -5.44
C TRP A 240 5.30 25.61 -6.81
N VAL A 241 5.17 26.92 -7.05
CA VAL A 241 5.12 27.48 -8.41
C VAL A 241 6.49 28.05 -8.72
N MET A 242 7.22 27.40 -9.63
CA MET A 242 8.62 27.68 -9.89
C MET A 242 8.81 28.26 -11.29
N GLU A 243 9.34 29.48 -11.38
CA GLU A 243 9.78 30.03 -12.67
C GLU A 243 11.14 29.46 -13.11
N ARG A 244 11.46 29.63 -14.40
CA ARG A 244 12.73 29.18 -14.97
C ARG A 244 13.89 30.05 -14.49
N THR A 245 14.89 29.43 -13.89
CA THR A 245 16.11 30.13 -13.50
C THR A 245 17.19 30.08 -14.60
N GLU A 246 18.25 30.86 -14.41
CA GLU A 246 19.46 30.85 -15.25
C GLU A 246 20.40 29.67 -14.94
N ALA A 247 19.97 28.71 -14.11
CA ALA A 247 20.74 27.49 -13.84
C ALA A 247 21.08 26.74 -15.14
N GLN A 248 22.31 26.24 -15.19
CA GLN A 248 22.76 25.33 -16.25
C GLN A 248 22.30 23.92 -15.90
N VAL A 249 21.93 23.15 -16.91
CA VAL A 249 21.68 21.70 -16.77
C VAL A 249 22.85 20.99 -17.39
N GLU A 250 23.64 20.27 -16.60
CA GLU A 250 24.66 19.33 -17.08
C GLU A 250 24.09 17.91 -17.04
N VAL A 251 24.18 17.22 -18.18
CA VAL A 251 23.80 15.81 -18.33
C VAL A 251 25.09 15.03 -18.59
N THR A 252 25.44 14.14 -17.67
CA THR A 252 26.61 13.25 -17.76
C THR A 252 26.13 11.82 -17.97
N TYR A 253 26.54 11.20 -19.06
CA TYR A 253 26.21 9.80 -19.36
C TYR A 253 27.06 8.85 -18.52
N ILE A 254 26.42 7.90 -17.84
CA ILE A 254 27.09 6.93 -16.97
C ILE A 254 27.28 5.60 -17.70
N GLY A 255 26.21 5.07 -18.29
CA GLY A 255 26.22 3.81 -19.02
C GLY A 255 24.81 3.26 -19.23
N ASN A 256 24.59 2.56 -20.34
CA ASN A 256 23.28 2.01 -20.74
C ASN A 256 22.16 3.05 -20.77
N ALA A 257 21.25 3.05 -19.79
CA ALA A 257 20.22 4.08 -19.57
C ALA A 257 20.56 5.05 -18.42
N GLY A 258 21.69 4.87 -17.76
CA GLY A 258 22.10 5.63 -16.58
C GLY A 258 22.69 7.00 -16.89
N PHE A 259 22.20 8.02 -16.17
CA PHE A 259 22.67 9.40 -16.23
C PHE A 259 22.85 10.01 -14.84
N MET A 260 23.81 10.93 -14.73
CA MET A 260 23.88 11.92 -13.67
C MET A 260 23.46 13.28 -14.25
N ILE A 261 22.49 13.92 -13.62
CA ILE A 261 21.94 15.22 -14.04
C ILE A 261 22.25 16.22 -12.94
N THR A 262 22.94 17.31 -13.26
CA THR A 262 23.23 18.41 -12.33
C THR A 262 22.51 19.68 -12.76
N VAL A 263 21.72 20.30 -11.89
CA VAL A 263 20.99 21.54 -12.15
C VAL A 263 21.12 22.50 -10.98
N GLY A 264 21.82 23.61 -11.17
CA GLY A 264 22.10 24.54 -10.08
C GLY A 264 23.04 23.90 -9.05
N ASP A 265 22.56 23.73 -7.81
CA ASP A 265 23.23 22.97 -6.75
C ASP A 265 22.72 21.52 -6.62
N LYS A 266 21.69 21.12 -7.39
CA LYS A 266 21.06 19.80 -7.33
C LYS A 266 21.73 18.77 -8.22
N LYS A 267 21.85 17.55 -7.72
CA LYS A 267 22.45 16.38 -8.39
C LYS A 267 21.53 15.17 -8.27
N ILE A 268 21.19 14.62 -9.43
CA ILE A 268 20.22 13.53 -9.59
C ILE A 268 20.90 12.37 -10.30
N LEU A 269 20.78 11.16 -9.77
CA LEU A 269 21.10 9.92 -10.49
C LEU A 269 19.81 9.29 -10.98
N ILE A 270 19.78 8.83 -12.23
CA ILE A 270 18.67 8.04 -12.78
C ILE A 270 19.22 6.84 -13.55
N ASP A 271 18.72 5.63 -13.26
CA ASP A 271 19.12 4.34 -13.84
C ASP A 271 20.65 4.10 -13.87
N ALA A 272 21.39 4.74 -12.95
CA ALA A 272 22.86 4.79 -12.95
C ALA A 272 23.53 3.80 -11.98
N LEU A 273 22.78 3.21 -11.05
CA LEU A 273 23.28 2.32 -10.01
C LEU A 273 22.83 0.88 -10.30
N TYR A 274 23.46 0.26 -11.29
CA TYR A 274 23.14 -1.07 -11.81
C TYR A 274 24.40 -1.95 -11.97
N GLU A 275 24.25 -3.27 -12.09
CA GLU A 275 25.38 -4.19 -12.26
C GLU A 275 25.62 -4.51 -13.74
N GLY A 276 26.72 -4.01 -14.31
CA GLY A 276 27.23 -4.53 -15.57
C GLY A 276 28.02 -3.57 -16.45
N ASN A 277 28.54 -4.13 -17.55
CA ASN A 277 29.03 -3.36 -18.68
C ASN A 277 27.84 -2.63 -19.33
N PRO A 278 27.91 -1.33 -19.72
CA PRO A 278 29.11 -0.60 -20.13
C PRO A 278 29.82 0.29 -19.09
N ILE A 279 29.45 0.30 -17.79
CA ILE A 279 30.13 1.20 -16.83
C ILE A 279 31.62 0.80 -16.68
N PRO A 280 32.59 1.71 -16.89
CA PRO A 280 34.00 1.44 -16.59
C PRO A 280 34.19 1.21 -15.10
N ARG A 281 35.01 0.22 -14.73
CA ARG A 281 35.15 -0.17 -13.32
C ARG A 281 35.50 0.98 -12.37
N GLU A 282 36.39 1.90 -12.75
CA GLU A 282 36.72 3.06 -11.91
C GLU A 282 35.50 3.97 -11.68
N VAL A 283 34.58 4.09 -12.65
CA VAL A 283 33.33 4.85 -12.51
C VAL A 283 32.35 4.11 -11.59
N ALA A 284 32.24 2.79 -11.73
CA ALA A 284 31.42 1.96 -10.85
C ALA A 284 31.91 2.00 -9.39
N ASP A 285 33.22 1.86 -9.17
CA ASP A 285 33.83 1.94 -7.84
C ASP A 285 33.57 3.33 -7.18
N LEU A 286 33.57 4.43 -7.96
CA LEU A 286 33.25 5.78 -7.48
C LEU A 286 31.74 5.97 -7.20
N LEU A 287 30.86 5.43 -8.06
CA LEU A 287 29.40 5.45 -7.88
C LEU A 287 28.99 4.71 -6.61
N GLU A 288 29.44 3.46 -6.46
CA GLU A 288 29.09 2.60 -5.31
C GLU A 288 29.53 3.23 -3.98
N THR A 289 30.68 3.92 -3.97
CA THR A 289 31.22 4.55 -2.76
C THR A 289 30.88 6.03 -2.60
N ALA A 290 29.95 6.55 -3.42
CA ALA A 290 29.53 7.96 -3.45
C ALA A 290 30.69 8.98 -3.42
N GLN A 291 31.76 8.69 -4.17
CA GLN A 291 32.92 9.55 -4.31
C GLN A 291 32.75 10.54 -5.48
N PRO A 292 33.40 11.72 -5.44
CA PRO A 292 33.31 12.71 -6.51
C PRO A 292 33.55 12.12 -7.91
N PRO A 293 32.66 12.38 -8.89
CA PRO A 293 31.61 13.40 -8.88
C PRO A 293 30.24 12.94 -8.32
N PHE A 294 30.15 11.75 -7.72
CA PHE A 294 28.91 11.13 -7.21
C PHE A 294 28.72 11.30 -5.69
N ASP A 295 29.50 12.18 -5.07
CA ASP A 295 29.21 12.74 -3.75
C ASP A 295 27.96 13.64 -3.80
N ASP A 296 27.36 13.98 -2.65
CA ASP A 296 26.29 14.99 -2.55
C ASP A 296 25.16 14.87 -3.62
N VAL A 297 24.73 13.66 -3.94
CA VAL A 297 23.51 13.39 -4.74
C VAL A 297 22.28 13.59 -3.86
N ASP A 298 21.33 14.43 -4.27
CA ASP A 298 20.07 14.66 -3.53
C ASP A 298 19.06 13.53 -3.79
N LEU A 299 18.94 13.09 -5.05
CA LEU A 299 17.89 12.19 -5.51
C LEU A 299 18.46 11.07 -6.39
N ILE A 300 18.04 9.84 -6.09
CA ILE A 300 18.35 8.65 -6.88
C ILE A 300 17.02 8.06 -7.40
N LEU A 301 16.94 7.83 -8.71
CA LEU A 301 15.78 7.25 -9.39
C LEU A 301 16.16 5.92 -10.05
N ALA A 302 15.27 4.94 -9.96
CA ALA A 302 15.29 3.75 -10.81
C ALA A 302 13.93 3.58 -11.49
N THR A 303 13.91 3.33 -12.80
CA THR A 303 12.67 3.21 -13.60
C THR A 303 11.98 1.87 -13.40
N HIS A 304 12.74 0.79 -13.23
CA HIS A 304 12.23 -0.55 -12.99
C HIS A 304 13.31 -1.50 -12.42
N ILE A 305 12.92 -2.76 -12.18
CA ILE A 305 13.71 -3.77 -11.43
C ILE A 305 14.79 -4.50 -12.24
N HIS A 306 14.97 -4.23 -13.53
CA HIS A 306 15.95 -4.96 -14.33
C HIS A 306 17.39 -4.58 -13.97
N TYR A 307 18.28 -5.58 -14.05
CA TYR A 307 19.67 -5.55 -13.55
C TYR A 307 20.56 -4.50 -14.23
N ASP A 308 20.14 -4.00 -15.39
CA ASP A 308 20.79 -2.98 -16.22
C ASP A 308 20.21 -1.57 -16.05
N HIS A 309 19.33 -1.39 -15.06
CA HIS A 309 18.76 -0.12 -14.56
C HIS A 309 18.89 0.02 -13.03
N PHE A 310 18.80 -1.09 -12.31
CA PHE A 310 18.85 -1.15 -10.85
C PHE A 310 19.67 -2.35 -10.36
N HIS A 311 20.50 -2.13 -9.35
CA HIS A 311 21.12 -3.18 -8.56
C HIS A 311 21.16 -2.80 -7.07
N GLN A 312 20.60 -3.68 -6.25
CA GLN A 312 20.29 -3.47 -4.83
C GLN A 312 21.52 -3.03 -4.01
N ASP A 313 22.60 -3.82 -4.04
CA ASP A 313 23.78 -3.56 -3.19
C ASP A 313 24.46 -2.25 -3.55
N THR A 314 24.47 -1.85 -4.83
CA THR A 314 25.05 -0.58 -5.29
C THR A 314 24.21 0.63 -4.88
N VAL A 315 22.89 0.51 -4.84
CA VAL A 315 22.01 1.57 -4.30
C VAL A 315 22.20 1.71 -2.79
N ILE A 316 22.21 0.58 -2.06
CA ILE A 316 22.43 0.57 -0.60
C ILE A 316 23.80 1.19 -0.27
N SER A 317 24.88 0.71 -0.91
CA SER A 317 26.24 1.18 -0.66
C SER A 317 26.39 2.68 -0.97
N HIS A 318 25.80 3.17 -2.06
CA HIS A 318 25.78 4.60 -2.37
C HIS A 318 25.05 5.39 -1.28
N MET A 319 23.84 4.97 -0.89
CA MET A 319 23.04 5.65 0.15
C MET A 319 23.67 5.59 1.54
N GLU A 320 24.46 4.57 1.87
CA GLU A 320 25.21 4.51 3.14
C GLU A 320 26.40 5.46 3.15
N ASN A 321 27.05 5.69 1.99
CA ASN A 321 28.14 6.66 1.85
C ASN A 321 27.64 8.10 1.61
N ASN A 322 26.41 8.26 1.10
CA ASN A 322 25.72 9.54 0.91
C ASN A 322 24.46 9.63 1.80
N PRO A 323 24.58 10.19 3.03
CA PRO A 323 23.46 10.29 3.96
C PRO A 323 22.38 11.31 3.55
N GLY A 324 22.66 12.17 2.56
CA GLY A 324 21.69 13.15 2.04
C GLY A 324 20.75 12.59 0.96
N ALA A 325 21.18 11.55 0.24
CA ALA A 325 20.40 10.97 -0.85
C ALA A 325 19.08 10.35 -0.37
N VAL A 326 18.02 10.61 -1.14
CA VAL A 326 16.73 9.91 -1.11
C VAL A 326 16.62 9.04 -2.37
N PHE A 327 16.15 7.80 -2.22
CA PHE A 327 15.90 6.89 -3.33
C PHE A 327 14.40 6.73 -3.61
N VAL A 328 14.00 6.83 -4.87
CA VAL A 328 12.60 6.78 -5.28
C VAL A 328 12.46 5.85 -6.48
N SER A 329 11.59 4.85 -6.36
CA SER A 329 11.33 3.86 -7.42
C SER A 329 10.00 3.13 -7.19
N SER A 330 9.72 2.09 -7.98
CA SER A 330 8.53 1.26 -7.80
C SER A 330 8.56 0.48 -6.47
N PRO A 331 7.41 0.00 -5.96
CA PRO A 331 7.35 -0.65 -4.65
C PRO A 331 8.21 -1.92 -4.57
N ASP A 332 8.29 -2.70 -5.65
CA ASP A 332 9.13 -3.90 -5.72
C ASP A 332 10.63 -3.57 -5.58
N VAL A 333 11.07 -2.48 -6.22
CA VAL A 333 12.47 -2.03 -6.20
C VAL A 333 12.83 -1.44 -4.83
N VAL A 334 11.96 -0.60 -4.28
CA VAL A 334 12.15 -0.02 -2.93
C VAL A 334 12.15 -1.10 -1.86
N SER A 335 11.27 -2.11 -1.97
CA SER A 335 11.21 -3.24 -1.02
C SER A 335 12.55 -3.98 -0.94
N LEU A 336 13.26 -4.17 -2.06
CA LEU A 336 14.59 -4.79 -2.03
C LEU A 336 15.61 -3.92 -1.27
N VAL A 337 15.58 -2.59 -1.44
CA VAL A 337 16.49 -1.68 -0.72
C VAL A 337 16.18 -1.65 0.79
N THR A 338 14.92 -1.76 1.19
CA THR A 338 14.50 -1.61 2.61
C THR A 338 14.47 -2.91 3.41
N GLN A 339 14.32 -4.08 2.80
CA GLN A 339 13.99 -5.34 3.51
C GLN A 339 14.94 -5.70 4.67
N PHE A 340 16.21 -5.28 4.60
CA PHE A 340 17.23 -5.58 5.62
C PHE A 340 18.15 -4.39 5.95
N THR A 341 17.73 -3.15 5.66
CA THR A 341 18.54 -1.95 5.88
C THR A 341 17.89 -1.00 6.90
N HIS A 342 18.51 0.16 7.11
CA HIS A 342 18.01 1.27 7.92
C HIS A 342 17.58 2.47 7.05
N LEU A 343 17.31 2.22 5.76
CA LEU A 343 17.11 3.25 4.75
C LEU A 343 15.64 3.61 4.51
N GLN A 344 14.70 3.02 5.27
CA GLN A 344 13.25 3.20 5.11
C GLN A 344 12.87 4.69 5.02
N ASP A 345 13.34 5.49 5.99
CA ASP A 345 13.09 6.94 6.09
C ASP A 345 13.68 7.77 4.92
N ARG A 346 14.50 7.16 4.07
CA ARG A 346 15.13 7.77 2.87
C ARG A 346 14.77 7.06 1.57
N THR A 347 13.76 6.20 1.59
CA THR A 347 13.22 5.53 0.41
C THR A 347 11.74 5.83 0.23
N ILE A 348 11.31 6.20 -0.97
CA ILE A 348 9.90 6.49 -1.25
C ILE A 348 9.39 5.53 -2.34
N PRO A 349 8.48 4.59 -2.01
CA PRO A 349 7.84 3.74 -3.00
C PRO A 349 6.77 4.53 -3.76
N ILE A 350 6.90 4.55 -5.09
CA ILE A 350 5.89 5.15 -5.97
C ILE A 350 4.69 4.20 -6.05
N GLN A 351 3.61 4.57 -5.36
CA GLN A 351 2.36 3.85 -5.41
C GLN A 351 1.61 4.18 -6.71
N ILE A 352 2.03 3.53 -7.80
CA ILE A 352 1.32 3.50 -9.09
C ILE A 352 0.93 2.05 -9.38
N ARG A 353 -0.36 1.84 -9.63
CA ARG A 353 -0.95 0.60 -10.13
C ARG A 353 -0.67 0.54 -11.65
N HIS A 354 -0.70 -0.66 -12.25
CA HIS A 354 -0.46 -0.86 -13.70
C HIS A 354 -1.63 -0.34 -14.60
N ARG A 355 -2.07 0.91 -14.41
CA ARG A 355 -3.18 1.53 -15.14
C ARG A 355 -2.66 2.69 -15.99
N VAL A 356 -3.00 2.67 -17.28
CA VAL A 356 -2.60 3.73 -18.22
C VAL A 356 -3.31 5.03 -17.86
N GLY A 357 -2.53 6.09 -17.58
CA GLY A 357 -3.04 7.41 -17.21
C GLY A 357 -2.80 7.77 -15.75
N GLU A 358 -2.46 6.79 -14.90
CA GLU A 358 -2.14 6.99 -13.49
C GLU A 358 -0.79 7.72 -13.32
N LYS A 359 -0.70 8.56 -12.30
CA LYS A 359 0.44 9.44 -12.05
C LYS A 359 0.67 9.61 -10.56
N PHE A 360 1.93 9.60 -10.15
CA PHE A 360 2.35 9.88 -8.77
C PHE A 360 3.23 11.13 -8.77
N ARG A 361 3.09 11.97 -7.74
CA ARG A 361 3.86 13.21 -7.62
C ARG A 361 4.50 13.31 -6.26
N LEU A 362 5.73 13.81 -6.23
CA LEU A 362 6.41 14.15 -5.00
C LEU A 362 7.41 15.30 -5.21
N VAL A 363 7.92 15.83 -4.10
CA VAL A 363 9.03 16.79 -4.09
C VAL A 363 10.09 16.31 -3.10
N VAL A 364 11.32 16.17 -3.59
CA VAL A 364 12.52 15.85 -2.80
C VAL A 364 13.45 17.05 -2.88
N ASP A 365 13.60 17.77 -1.77
CA ASP A 365 14.46 18.96 -1.63
C ASP A 365 14.45 19.94 -2.84
N GLY A 366 13.25 20.34 -3.29
CA GLY A 366 13.06 21.25 -4.42
C GLY A 366 13.15 20.62 -5.81
N ILE A 367 13.36 19.30 -5.90
CA ILE A 367 13.24 18.51 -7.12
C ILE A 367 11.84 17.89 -7.16
N GLY A 368 10.98 18.36 -8.07
CA GLY A 368 9.67 17.79 -8.32
C GLY A 368 9.76 16.57 -9.24
N VAL A 369 9.05 15.50 -8.91
CA VAL A 369 8.96 14.28 -9.72
C VAL A 369 7.48 14.00 -10.02
N GLU A 370 7.11 13.89 -11.30
CA GLU A 370 5.84 13.31 -11.76
C GLU A 370 6.18 11.98 -12.45
N ALA A 371 5.89 10.86 -11.79
CA ALA A 371 6.10 9.52 -12.31
C ALA A 371 4.85 9.04 -13.06
N LEU A 372 5.05 8.31 -14.16
CA LEU A 372 4.02 7.83 -15.08
C LEU A 372 4.20 6.33 -15.32
N PHE A 373 3.12 5.54 -15.33
CA PHE A 373 3.21 4.17 -15.84
C PHE A 373 3.37 4.18 -17.37
N LEU A 374 4.49 3.61 -17.84
CA LEU A 374 4.78 3.38 -19.27
C LEU A 374 5.10 1.90 -19.46
N ASP A 375 4.23 1.19 -20.17
CA ASP A 375 4.35 -0.27 -20.35
C ASP A 375 5.70 -0.66 -20.99
N HIS A 376 6.37 -1.63 -20.38
CA HIS A 376 7.65 -2.22 -20.83
C HIS A 376 7.44 -3.50 -21.68
N GLY A 377 6.21 -4.01 -21.71
CA GLY A 377 5.96 -5.41 -22.01
C GLY A 377 6.36 -6.33 -20.85
N GLY A 378 6.02 -7.62 -20.97
CA GLY A 378 6.41 -8.66 -20.01
C GLY A 378 5.73 -8.61 -18.63
N GLY A 379 5.05 -7.50 -18.28
CA GLY A 379 4.40 -7.29 -16.97
C GLY A 379 5.25 -6.50 -15.97
N THR A 380 6.44 -6.03 -16.36
CA THR A 380 7.31 -5.22 -15.49
C THR A 380 6.74 -3.81 -15.32
N LEU A 381 6.74 -3.29 -14.09
CA LEU A 381 6.34 -1.90 -13.80
C LEU A 381 7.49 -0.95 -14.17
N ASN A 382 7.44 -0.37 -15.37
CA ASN A 382 8.35 0.69 -15.81
C ASN A 382 7.74 2.08 -15.59
N LEU A 383 8.53 2.93 -14.93
CA LEU A 383 8.17 4.29 -14.56
C LEU A 383 8.88 5.29 -15.47
N GLY A 384 8.09 6.08 -16.21
CA GLY A 384 8.58 7.28 -16.88
C GLY A 384 8.60 8.46 -15.92
N TYR A 385 9.74 9.14 -15.79
CA TYR A 385 9.91 10.25 -14.85
C TYR A 385 9.94 11.60 -15.55
N ILE A 386 8.99 12.49 -15.23
CA ILE A 386 9.13 13.93 -15.48
C ILE A 386 9.76 14.56 -14.24
N ILE A 387 10.97 15.08 -14.38
CA ILE A 387 11.74 15.76 -13.33
C ILE A 387 11.63 17.26 -13.56
N THR A 388 11.15 18.01 -12.57
CA THR A 388 11.07 19.48 -12.57
C THR A 388 12.00 20.07 -11.52
N VAL A 389 13.02 20.81 -11.94
CA VAL A 389 14.03 21.43 -11.07
C VAL A 389 14.51 22.73 -11.70
N GLU A 390 14.66 23.81 -10.92
CA GLU A 390 15.07 25.16 -11.40
C GLU A 390 14.24 25.67 -12.61
N GLY A 391 12.96 25.29 -12.67
CA GLY A 391 12.01 25.59 -13.76
C GLY A 391 12.40 24.98 -15.12
N ARG A 392 13.20 23.90 -15.10
CA ARG A 392 13.52 23.01 -16.22
C ARG A 392 12.74 21.71 -16.09
N ARG A 393 12.38 21.12 -17.22
CA ARG A 393 11.71 19.81 -17.27
C ARG A 393 12.51 18.81 -18.07
N LEU A 394 12.88 17.72 -17.41
CA LEU A 394 13.51 16.56 -18.04
C LEU A 394 12.52 15.41 -18.02
N PHE A 395 12.53 14.56 -19.04
CA PHE A 395 11.67 13.37 -19.11
C PHE A 395 12.51 12.14 -19.44
N HIS A 396 12.46 11.12 -18.58
CA HIS A 396 13.13 9.85 -18.80
C HIS A 396 12.08 8.78 -19.07
N THR A 397 12.07 8.15 -20.24
CA THR A 397 11.04 7.15 -20.58
C THR A 397 11.17 5.85 -19.81
N GLY A 398 12.36 5.60 -19.24
CA GLY A 398 12.80 4.23 -18.96
C GLY A 398 12.70 3.39 -20.24
N ASP A 399 12.45 2.09 -20.06
CA ASP A 399 12.30 1.15 -21.17
C ASP A 399 10.83 1.04 -21.59
N MET A 400 10.26 2.16 -22.00
CA MET A 400 8.94 2.19 -22.62
C MET A 400 8.93 1.38 -23.93
N ASP A 401 8.06 0.37 -24.02
CA ASP A 401 7.81 -0.38 -25.24
C ASP A 401 6.90 0.43 -26.20
N PRO A 402 7.41 0.87 -27.37
CA PRO A 402 6.64 1.67 -28.31
C PRO A 402 5.57 0.87 -29.07
N ASP A 403 5.59 -0.47 -29.02
CA ASP A 403 4.50 -1.30 -29.56
C ASP A 403 3.34 -1.43 -28.56
N SER A 404 3.60 -1.30 -27.25
CA SER A 404 2.60 -1.32 -26.17
C SER A 404 2.09 0.08 -25.79
N VAL A 405 2.92 1.12 -25.89
CA VAL A 405 2.57 2.52 -25.54
C VAL A 405 2.44 3.38 -26.81
N SER A 406 1.22 3.50 -27.31
CA SER A 406 0.93 4.32 -28.50
C SER A 406 1.16 5.81 -28.26
N VAL A 407 1.50 6.54 -29.32
CA VAL A 407 1.57 8.03 -29.33
C VAL A 407 0.34 8.69 -28.70
N SER A 408 -0.85 8.09 -28.89
CA SER A 408 -2.09 8.62 -28.32
C SER A 408 -2.17 8.54 -26.79
N GLN A 409 -1.46 7.58 -26.17
CA GLN A 409 -1.33 7.49 -24.72
C GLN A 409 -0.42 8.59 -24.20
N LEU A 410 0.70 8.85 -24.87
CA LEU A 410 1.62 9.95 -24.54
C LEU A 410 0.92 11.33 -24.63
N GLU A 411 0.10 11.53 -25.68
CA GLU A 411 -0.77 12.70 -25.83
C GLU A 411 -1.78 12.81 -24.67
N ARG A 412 -2.43 11.70 -24.25
CA ARG A 412 -3.37 11.70 -23.10
C ARG A 412 -2.69 11.88 -21.75
N LEU A 413 -1.42 11.54 -21.61
CA LEU A 413 -0.60 11.86 -20.44
C LEU A 413 -0.21 13.36 -20.40
N GLY A 414 -0.52 14.13 -21.46
CA GLY A 414 -0.25 15.57 -21.56
C GLY A 414 1.22 15.90 -21.83
N LEU A 415 2.05 14.93 -22.21
CA LEU A 415 3.49 15.13 -22.44
C LEU A 415 3.81 16.27 -23.44
N PRO A 416 3.08 16.44 -24.57
CA PRO A 416 3.35 17.54 -25.51
C PRO A 416 3.12 18.94 -24.91
N ASP A 417 2.21 19.06 -23.93
CA ASP A 417 1.86 20.31 -23.28
C ASP A 417 2.79 20.64 -22.10
N LYS A 418 3.53 19.65 -21.57
CA LYS A 418 4.47 19.82 -20.44
C LYS A 418 5.70 20.68 -20.76
N GLN A 419 5.96 21.03 -22.02
CA GLN A 419 7.10 21.85 -22.48
C GLN A 419 8.48 21.29 -22.08
N ILE A 420 8.64 19.97 -22.18
CA ILE A 420 9.85 19.22 -21.80
C ILE A 420 11.09 19.82 -22.50
N ASP A 421 12.13 20.12 -21.73
CA ASP A 421 13.40 20.61 -22.26
C ASP A 421 14.25 19.47 -22.82
N ILE A 422 14.41 18.39 -22.06
CA ILE A 422 15.28 17.26 -22.41
C ILE A 422 14.48 15.97 -22.26
N ALA A 423 14.44 15.13 -23.29
CA ALA A 423 13.90 13.77 -23.17
C ALA A 423 14.99 12.71 -23.38
N PHE A 424 15.14 11.82 -22.42
CA PHE A 424 15.94 10.60 -22.51
C PHE A 424 15.04 9.49 -23.07
N VAL A 425 15.41 8.96 -24.23
CA VAL A 425 14.56 8.03 -25.01
C VAL A 425 15.41 6.87 -25.51
N ALA A 426 14.92 5.64 -25.37
CA ALA A 426 15.63 4.45 -25.82
C ALA A 426 15.96 4.52 -27.34
N HIS A 427 17.22 4.25 -27.69
CA HIS A 427 17.78 4.52 -29.03
C HIS A 427 17.03 3.86 -30.18
N PHE A 428 16.42 2.69 -29.94
CA PHE A 428 15.67 1.94 -30.97
C PHE A 428 14.47 2.73 -31.50
N MET A 429 13.90 3.66 -30.73
CA MET A 429 12.83 4.56 -31.16
C MET A 429 13.31 5.65 -32.13
N LEU A 430 14.61 5.93 -32.16
CA LEU A 430 15.22 6.96 -33.01
C LEU A 430 15.69 6.36 -34.34
N ILE A 431 16.14 5.10 -34.36
CA ILE A 431 16.58 4.39 -35.58
C ILE A 431 15.46 3.65 -36.31
N THR A 432 14.26 3.57 -35.74
CA THR A 432 13.08 2.92 -36.34
C THR A 432 12.05 3.95 -36.80
N GLU A 433 11.94 4.18 -38.12
CA GLU A 433 11.09 5.24 -38.72
C GLU A 433 9.64 5.25 -38.20
N ASP A 434 8.98 4.09 -38.11
CA ASP A 434 7.59 3.99 -37.66
C ASP A 434 7.40 4.48 -36.20
N GLN A 435 8.46 4.47 -35.38
CA GLN A 435 8.43 4.87 -33.98
C GLN A 435 8.78 6.34 -33.73
N HIS A 436 9.27 7.07 -34.75
CA HIS A 436 9.63 8.49 -34.64
C HIS A 436 8.49 9.37 -34.11
N ALA A 437 7.24 8.99 -34.40
CA ALA A 437 6.05 9.72 -33.96
C ALA A 437 5.87 9.74 -32.43
N HIS A 438 6.37 8.73 -31.70
CA HIS A 438 6.37 8.73 -30.23
C HIS A 438 7.23 9.88 -29.69
N VAL A 439 8.39 10.10 -30.29
CA VAL A 439 9.32 11.17 -29.88
C VAL A 439 8.83 12.54 -30.37
N LEU A 440 8.63 12.69 -31.67
CA LEU A 440 8.37 13.99 -32.33
C LEU A 440 6.95 14.55 -32.08
N ARG A 441 5.99 13.70 -31.68
CA ARG A 441 4.59 14.09 -31.45
C ARG A 441 4.07 13.70 -30.08
N GLY A 442 4.46 12.54 -29.56
CA GLY A 442 4.02 12.06 -28.24
C GLY A 442 4.74 12.72 -27.08
N ILE A 443 6.06 12.93 -27.18
CA ILE A 443 6.90 13.54 -26.14
C ILE A 443 7.13 15.04 -26.43
N GLN A 444 7.53 15.37 -27.66
CA GLN A 444 7.70 16.75 -28.15
C GLN A 444 8.69 17.61 -27.30
N ALA A 445 9.76 16.99 -26.79
CA ALA A 445 10.83 17.69 -26.07
C ALA A 445 11.73 18.52 -26.99
N LYS A 446 12.41 19.54 -26.43
CA LYS A 446 13.30 20.45 -27.18
C LYS A 446 14.62 19.78 -27.60
N TYR A 447 15.21 18.99 -26.70
CA TYR A 447 16.42 18.21 -26.93
C TYR A 447 16.14 16.73 -26.66
N ILE A 448 16.70 15.85 -27.48
CA ILE A 448 16.58 14.40 -27.34
C ILE A 448 17.95 13.82 -26.99
N VAL A 449 18.01 12.99 -25.96
CA VAL A 449 19.17 12.21 -25.54
C VAL A 449 18.85 10.74 -25.80
N PRO A 450 19.54 10.05 -26.73
CA PRO A 450 19.39 8.60 -26.87
C PRO A 450 19.94 7.89 -25.63
N MET A 451 19.35 6.75 -25.30
CA MET A 451 19.81 5.93 -24.18
C MET A 451 19.55 4.43 -24.43
N HIS A 452 19.84 3.60 -23.43
CA HIS A 452 19.64 2.15 -23.42
C HIS A 452 20.44 1.43 -24.51
N TYR A 453 21.70 1.86 -24.66
CA TYR A 453 22.60 1.45 -25.75
C TYR A 453 23.08 -0.01 -25.68
N GLN A 454 22.83 -0.74 -24.59
CA GLN A 454 23.21 -2.15 -24.45
C GLN A 454 21.96 -3.01 -24.17
N PHE A 455 22.14 -4.33 -24.19
CA PHE A 455 21.09 -5.34 -23.91
C PHE A 455 19.83 -5.31 -24.81
N THR A 456 19.78 -4.38 -25.77
CA THR A 456 18.67 -4.15 -26.70
C THR A 456 18.81 -4.85 -28.06
N TYR A 457 17.66 -5.02 -28.73
CA TYR A 457 17.59 -5.30 -30.16
C TYR A 457 16.52 -4.39 -30.82
N PRO A 458 16.80 -3.72 -31.95
CA PRO A 458 18.08 -3.66 -32.66
C PRO A 458 19.21 -3.09 -31.79
N VAL A 459 20.47 -3.38 -32.16
CA VAL A 459 21.65 -2.75 -31.54
C VAL A 459 21.76 -1.28 -32.00
N PRO A 460 22.45 -0.40 -31.27
CA PRO A 460 22.57 1.01 -31.67
C PRO A 460 23.19 1.20 -33.04
N ASP A 461 22.58 2.10 -33.82
CA ASP A 461 23.09 2.58 -35.11
C ASP A 461 23.23 4.11 -35.03
N TYR A 462 24.46 4.55 -34.75
CA TYR A 462 24.78 5.96 -34.56
C TYR A 462 24.62 6.77 -35.85
N ASP A 463 24.92 6.18 -37.01
CA ASP A 463 24.76 6.82 -38.33
C ASP A 463 23.26 7.08 -38.62
N LEU A 464 22.37 6.15 -38.26
CA LEU A 464 20.92 6.35 -38.37
C LEU A 464 20.38 7.36 -37.35
N MET A 465 20.88 7.36 -36.11
CA MET A 465 20.49 8.38 -35.12
C MET A 465 20.85 9.80 -35.60
N GLU A 466 22.10 10.02 -36.05
CA GLU A 466 22.52 11.31 -36.61
C GLU A 466 21.74 11.67 -37.89
N SER A 467 21.38 10.69 -38.73
CA SER A 467 20.62 10.93 -39.96
C SER A 467 19.14 11.27 -39.73
N TYR A 468 18.51 10.76 -38.68
CA TYR A 468 17.08 10.97 -38.40
C TYR A 468 16.82 12.05 -37.35
N PHE A 469 17.71 12.20 -36.38
CA PHE A 469 17.66 13.18 -35.30
C PHE A 469 19.01 13.90 -35.20
N PRO A 470 19.38 14.77 -36.18
CA PRO A 470 20.70 15.40 -36.25
C PRO A 470 21.00 16.34 -35.07
N ASP A 471 19.96 16.80 -34.37
CA ASP A 471 20.06 17.68 -33.20
C ASP A 471 20.00 16.90 -31.87
N ALA A 472 20.03 15.55 -31.92
CA ALA A 472 20.10 14.70 -30.72
C ALA A 472 21.48 14.77 -30.05
N ILE A 473 21.48 14.76 -28.73
CA ILE A 473 22.68 14.76 -27.90
C ILE A 473 23.10 13.32 -27.68
N VAL A 474 23.92 12.82 -28.60
CA VAL A 474 24.39 11.42 -28.60
C VAL A 474 25.66 11.30 -27.77
N PHE A 475 25.67 10.36 -26.82
CA PHE A 475 26.85 9.98 -26.05
C PHE A 475 27.44 8.66 -26.56
N HIS A 476 28.76 8.53 -26.51
CA HIS A 476 29.52 7.36 -26.98
C HIS A 476 30.33 6.69 -25.86
N GLU A 477 30.85 7.47 -24.91
CA GLU A 477 31.69 6.98 -23.80
C GLU A 477 31.13 7.42 -22.44
N SER A 478 31.33 6.57 -21.43
CA SER A 478 30.97 6.89 -20.04
C SER A 478 31.74 8.11 -19.55
N MET A 479 31.07 8.96 -18.77
CA MET A 479 31.54 10.26 -18.28
C MET A 479 31.66 11.37 -19.34
N GLU A 480 31.17 11.17 -20.57
CA GLU A 480 30.88 12.31 -21.45
C GLU A 480 29.72 13.14 -20.87
N SER A 481 29.85 14.47 -20.92
CA SER A 481 28.80 15.40 -20.47
C SER A 481 28.44 16.45 -21.51
N TRP A 482 27.19 16.90 -21.45
CA TRP A 482 26.62 17.97 -22.25
C TRP A 482 25.93 19.00 -21.36
N VAL A 483 26.10 20.29 -21.67
CA VAL A 483 25.61 21.39 -20.83
C VAL A 483 24.62 22.26 -21.61
N LEU A 484 23.37 22.29 -21.14
CA LEU A 484 22.34 23.21 -21.58
C LEU A 484 22.48 24.55 -20.84
N THR A 485 22.91 25.59 -21.55
CA THR A 485 22.95 26.97 -21.07
C THR A 485 21.63 27.71 -21.35
N SER A 486 21.38 28.85 -20.69
CA SER A 486 20.24 29.73 -21.00
C SER A 486 20.31 30.37 -22.40
N SER A 487 21.51 30.44 -23.02
CA SER A 487 21.69 30.92 -24.39
C SER A 487 21.48 29.87 -25.50
N SER A 488 21.24 28.61 -25.15
CA SER A 488 21.12 27.51 -26.11
C SER A 488 19.75 27.57 -26.80
N SER A 489 19.74 27.94 -28.08
CA SER A 489 18.58 27.66 -28.94
C SER A 489 18.65 26.22 -29.42
N PRO A 490 17.51 25.50 -29.50
CA PRO A 490 17.44 24.23 -30.21
C PRO A 490 17.69 24.44 -31.71
#